data_AF-A0A953H5M2-F1
#
_entry.id   AF-A0A953H5M2-F1
#
_cell.length_a   1.000
_cell.length_b   1.000
_cell.length_c   1.000
_cell.angle_alpha   90.00
_cell.angle_beta   90.00
_cell.angle_gamma   90.00
#
_symmetry.space_group_name_H-M   'P 1'
#
loop_
_entity.id
_entity.type
_entity.pdbx_description
1 polymer ?
#
loop_
_entity_poly.entity_id
_entity_poly.type
_entity_poly.pdbx_seq_one_letter_code
_entity_poly.pdbx_strand_id
1 'polypeptide(L)'
;MADENLDRLIVDWLRVSGHDVSWAAEDAISAPDDELLAKANAENRILVTKDKDFCELVYRKRLASTGIILLRIKALLQTDKLQVLQRHWPVV
;
A
#
# COMPACT_ATOMS: atom_id res chain seq x y z
N MET A 1 5.97 -0.04 0.20
CA MET A 1 5.46 0.39 1.52
C MET A 1 3.97 0.10 1.51
N ALA A 2 3.51 -0.79 2.39
CA ALA A 2 2.10 -1.03 2.61
C ALA A 2 1.62 -0.14 3.75
N ASP A 3 0.52 0.56 3.55
CA ASP A 3 -0.21 1.28 4.60
C ASP A 3 -0.76 0.30 5.67
N GLU A 4 -0.95 0.77 6.90
CA GLU A 4 -1.52 -0.01 7.99
C GLU A 4 -2.97 -0.46 7.69
N ASN A 5 -3.68 0.28 6.84
CA ASN A 5 -5.04 -0.07 6.44
C ASN A 5 -5.12 -1.31 5.51
N LEU A 6 -4.01 -1.84 5.02
CA LEU A 6 -3.99 -3.04 4.18
C LEU A 6 -4.30 -4.30 4.98
N ASP A 7 -4.99 -5.24 4.32
CA ASP A 7 -5.30 -6.53 4.95
C ASP A 7 -4.00 -7.36 5.03
N ARG A 8 -3.71 -7.93 6.21
CA ARG A 8 -2.51 -8.76 6.43
C ARG A 8 -2.35 -9.85 5.38
N LEU A 9 -3.45 -10.50 4.99
CA LEU A 9 -3.45 -11.54 3.97
C LEU A 9 -2.92 -11.04 2.61
N ILE A 10 -3.18 -9.78 2.25
CA ILE A 10 -2.67 -9.16 1.02
C ILE A 10 -1.17 -8.88 1.17
N VAL A 11 -0.73 -8.34 2.31
CA VAL A 11 0.69 -8.06 2.58
C VAL A 11 1.51 -9.34 2.55
N ASP A 12 1.06 -10.38 3.26
CA ASP A 12 1.73 -11.68 3.30
C ASP A 12 1.80 -12.31 1.91
N TRP A 13 0.72 -12.23 1.13
CA TRP A 13 0.73 -12.71 -0.24
C TRP A 13 1.69 -11.96 -1.15
N LEU A 14 1.78 -10.62 -1.05
CA LEU A 14 2.75 -9.83 -1.82
C LEU A 14 4.19 -10.26 -1.49
N ARG A 15 4.50 -10.48 -0.20
CA ARG A 15 5.82 -10.96 0.25
C ARG A 15 6.13 -12.34 -0.33
N VAL A 16 5.20 -13.29 -0.23
CA VAL A 16 5.36 -14.64 -0.81
C VAL A 16 5.46 -14.60 -2.35
N SER A 17 4.87 -13.60 -2.99
CA SER A 17 4.96 -13.37 -4.43
C SER A 17 6.26 -12.69 -4.87
N GLY A 18 7.23 -12.53 -3.97
CA GLY A 18 8.57 -12.03 -4.28
C GLY A 18 8.76 -10.51 -4.16
N HIS A 19 7.75 -9.77 -3.67
CA HIS A 19 7.87 -8.32 -3.47
C HIS A 19 8.55 -7.99 -2.14
N ASP A 20 9.43 -6.98 -2.13
CA ASP A 20 9.95 -6.39 -0.90
C ASP A 20 8.90 -5.43 -0.28
N VAL A 21 8.20 -5.90 0.75
CA VAL A 21 7.12 -5.18 1.41
C VAL A 21 7.45 -4.84 2.87
N SER A 22 7.84 -3.58 3.12
CA SER A 22 7.67 -2.93 4.43
C SER A 22 6.19 -2.60 4.65
N TRP A 23 5.69 -2.83 5.87
CA TRP A 23 4.29 -2.64 6.26
C TRP A 23 4.19 -1.73 7.48
N ALA A 24 3.49 -0.61 7.35
CA ALA A 24 3.37 0.40 8.39
C ALA A 24 2.76 -0.15 9.69
N ALA A 25 1.90 -1.16 9.63
CA ALA A 25 1.35 -1.81 10.83
C ALA A 25 2.43 -2.54 11.68
N GLU A 26 3.64 -2.75 11.15
CA GLU A 26 4.76 -3.37 11.86
C GLU A 26 5.79 -2.34 12.35
N ASP A 27 6.02 -1.26 11.61
CA ASP A 27 7.18 -0.38 11.81
C ASP A 27 6.87 1.14 11.78
N ALA A 28 5.61 1.52 11.61
CA ALA A 28 5.14 2.92 11.51
C ALA A 28 3.65 3.05 11.88
N ILE A 29 3.22 2.36 12.94
CA ILE A 29 1.81 2.34 13.38
C ILE A 29 1.33 3.76 13.65
N SER A 30 0.16 4.11 13.10
CA SER A 30 -0.48 5.41 13.26
C SER A 30 0.41 6.60 12.87
N ALA A 31 1.39 6.39 12.00
CA ALA A 31 2.18 7.47 11.43
C ALA A 31 1.26 8.40 10.61
N PRO A 32 1.44 9.73 10.71
CA PRO A 32 0.75 10.68 9.83
C PRO A 32 0.99 10.37 8.35
N ASP A 33 0.00 10.64 7.50
CA ASP A 33 0.08 10.34 6.06
C ASP A 33 1.29 11.00 5.37
N ASP A 34 1.65 12.23 5.75
CA ASP A 34 2.80 12.93 5.18
C ASP A 34 4.13 12.32 5.63
N GLU A 35 4.23 11.87 6.87
CA GLU A 35 5.40 11.11 7.37
C GLU A 35 5.51 9.74 6.70
N LEU A 36 4.41 9.01 6.55
CA LEU A 36 4.39 7.71 5.88
C LEU A 36 4.77 7.85 4.39
N LEU A 37 4.24 8.88 3.72
CA LEU A 37 4.59 9.19 2.34
C LEU A 37 6.07 9.57 2.20
N ALA A 38 6.59 10.39 3.13
CA ALA A 38 8.00 10.77 3.16
C ALA A 38 8.91 9.55 3.39
N LYS A 39 8.56 8.64 4.31
CA LYS A 39 9.28 7.38 4.54
C LYS A 39 9.30 6.51 3.28
N ALA A 40 8.14 6.30 2.65
CA ALA A 40 8.04 5.54 1.40
C ALA A 40 8.92 6.15 0.30
N ASN A 41 8.93 7.49 0.18
CA ASN A 41 9.74 8.19 -0.80
C ASN A 41 11.25 8.09 -0.49
N ALA A 42 11.65 8.27 0.76
CA ALA A 42 13.06 8.15 1.19
C ALA A 42 13.63 6.75 0.94
N GLU A 43 12.80 5.72 1.07
CA GLU A 43 13.16 4.32 0.82
C GLU A 43 13.00 3.89 -0.66
N ASN A 44 12.65 4.81 -1.57
CA ASN A 44 12.33 4.50 -2.97
C ASN A 44 11.26 3.40 -3.14
N ARG A 45 10.25 3.39 -2.27
CA ARG A 45 9.15 2.43 -2.28
C ARG A 45 7.88 3.06 -2.82
N ILE A 46 7.12 2.30 -3.61
CA ILE A 46 5.72 2.62 -3.94
C ILE A 46 4.87 2.45 -2.67
N LEU A 47 4.01 3.42 -2.37
CA LEU A 47 3.02 3.33 -1.30
C LEU A 47 1.77 2.62 -1.82
N VAL A 48 1.33 1.55 -1.14
CA VAL A 48 0.08 0.86 -1.43
C VAL A 48 -0.89 1.15 -0.29
N THR A 49 -2.08 1.67 -0.59
CA THR A 49 -3.05 2.13 0.42
C THR A 49 -4.50 1.92 -0.03
N LYS A 50 -5.44 1.85 0.91
CA LYS A 50 -6.89 1.96 0.66
C LYS A 50 -7.40 3.40 0.74
N ASP A 51 -6.58 4.34 1.22
CA ASP A 51 -6.92 5.74 1.43
C ASP A 51 -6.65 6.58 0.18
N LYS A 52 -7.63 7.40 -0.19
CA LYS A 52 -7.55 8.31 -1.34
C LYS A 52 -6.86 9.64 -0.98
N ASP A 53 -6.72 9.95 0.31
CA ASP A 53 -6.29 11.28 0.77
C ASP A 53 -4.78 11.50 0.54
N PHE A 54 -4.00 10.42 0.35
CA PHE A 54 -2.61 10.52 -0.16
C PHE A 54 -2.52 11.20 -1.53
N CYS A 55 -3.55 11.08 -2.38
CA CYS A 55 -3.58 11.83 -3.64
C CYS A 55 -3.67 13.33 -3.38
N GLU A 56 -4.35 13.79 -2.33
CA GLU A 56 -4.37 15.21 -1.98
C GLU A 56 -2.97 15.71 -1.60
N LEU A 57 -2.21 14.91 -0.85
CA LEU A 57 -0.84 15.24 -0.48
C LEU A 57 0.08 15.40 -1.71
N VAL A 58 0.02 14.46 -2.66
CA VAL A 58 0.86 14.54 -3.86
C VAL A 58 0.40 15.63 -4.82
N TYR A 59 -0.90 15.70 -5.12
CA TYR A 59 -1.40 16.61 -6.15
C TYR A 59 -1.54 18.05 -5.67
N ARG A 60 -2.12 18.27 -4.47
CA ARG A 60 -2.35 19.63 -3.97
C ARG A 60 -1.17 20.16 -3.18
N LYS A 61 -0.64 19.37 -2.24
CA LYS A 61 0.50 19.80 -1.41
C LYS A 61 1.87 19.61 -2.08
N ARG A 62 1.90 19.01 -3.29
CA ARG A 62 3.12 18.79 -4.08
C ARG A 62 4.20 17.99 -3.33
N LEU A 63 3.79 17.11 -2.42
CA LEU A 63 4.72 16.23 -1.73
C LEU A 63 5.29 15.20 -2.71
N ALA A 64 6.58 14.90 -2.55
CA ALA A 64 7.27 13.91 -3.37
C ALA A 64 6.75 12.50 -3.06
N SER A 65 6.68 11.67 -4.10
CA SER A 65 6.34 10.27 -3.99
C SER A 65 7.02 9.50 -5.11
N THR A 66 7.57 8.33 -4.76
CA THR A 66 8.01 7.32 -5.75
C THR A 66 6.84 6.79 -6.58
N GLY A 67 5.64 6.78 -6.00
CA GLY A 67 4.42 6.28 -6.61
C GLY A 67 3.41 5.85 -5.55
N ILE A 68 2.12 5.88 -5.91
CA ILE A 68 1.02 5.44 -5.07
C ILE A 68 0.14 4.45 -5.86
N ILE A 69 -0.16 3.30 -5.25
CA ILE A 69 -1.16 2.35 -5.72
C ILE A 69 -2.35 2.39 -4.76
N LEU A 70 -3.50 2.83 -5.27
CA LEU A 70 -4.77 2.77 -4.55
C LEU A 70 -5.40 1.38 -4.71
N LEU A 71 -5.32 0.55 -3.68
CA LEU A 71 -5.81 -0.83 -3.70
C LEU A 71 -7.16 -0.95 -2.96
N ARG A 72 -8.27 -0.76 -3.69
CA ARG A 72 -9.62 -0.89 -3.13
C ARG A 72 -10.41 -2.02 -3.80
N ILE A 73 -10.45 -3.16 -3.13
CA ILE A 73 -11.24 -4.32 -3.56
C ILE A 73 -12.52 -4.40 -2.73
N LYS A 74 -13.68 -4.32 -3.40
CA LYS A 74 -14.99 -4.51 -2.77
C LYS A 74 -15.30 -6.00 -2.66
N ALA A 75 -14.89 -6.63 -1.56
CA ALA A 75 -15.33 -7.97 -1.19
C ALA A 75 -15.46 -8.09 0.33
N LEU A 76 -16.41 -8.92 0.78
CA LEU A 76 -16.73 -9.09 2.20
C LEU A 76 -15.67 -9.92 2.92
N LEU A 77 -15.20 -11.00 2.29
CA LEU A 77 -14.17 -11.87 2.86
C LEU A 77 -12.78 -11.48 2.35
N GLN A 78 -11.77 -11.57 3.22
CA GLN A 78 -10.38 -11.31 2.84
C GLN A 78 -9.88 -12.30 1.76
N THR A 79 -10.37 -13.55 1.80
CA THR A 79 -10.05 -14.58 0.80
C THR A 79 -10.53 -14.20 -0.59
N ASP A 80 -11.71 -13.58 -0.70
CA ASP A 80 -12.26 -13.13 -1.98
C ASP A 80 -11.43 -11.98 -2.54
N LYS A 81 -10.97 -11.06 -1.67
CA LYS A 81 -10.06 -9.98 -2.08
C LYS A 81 -8.76 -10.55 -2.63
N LEU A 82 -8.18 -11.54 -1.96
CA LEU A 82 -6.96 -12.19 -2.41
C LEU A 82 -7.16 -12.89 -3.76
N GLN A 83 -8.27 -13.60 -3.97
CA GLN A 83 -8.57 -14.23 -5.26
C GLN A 83 -8.66 -13.22 -6.41
N VAL A 84 -9.33 -12.09 -6.17
CA VAL A 84 -9.39 -10.99 -7.16
C VAL A 84 -7.98 -10.48 -7.46
N LEU A 85 -7.17 -10.26 -6.41
CA LEU A 85 -5.80 -9.79 -6.58
C LEU A 85 -4.97 -10.78 -7.39
N GLN A 86 -4.97 -12.07 -7.03
CA GLN A 86 -4.25 -13.13 -7.74
C GLN A 86 -4.65 -13.26 -9.21
N ARG A 87 -5.94 -13.06 -9.51
CA ARG A 87 -6.46 -13.13 -10.88
C ARG A 87 -5.97 -11.99 -11.77
N HIS A 88 -5.77 -10.81 -11.19
CA HIS A 88 -5.50 -9.58 -11.93
C HIS A 88 -4.09 -9.04 -11.73
N TRP A 89 -3.32 -9.59 -10.80
CA TRP A 89 -1.94 -9.20 -10.58
C TRP A 89 -1.08 -9.72 -11.74
N PRO A 90 -0.42 -8.81 -12.50
CA PRO A 90 0.42 -9.24 -13.59
C PRO A 90 1.59 -10.07 -13.04
N VAL A 91 1.84 -11.21 -13.67
CA VAL A 91 3.04 -12.01 -13.42
C VAL A 91 4.19 -11.23 -14.05
N VAL A 92 5.08 -10.70 -13.21
CA VAL A 92 6.31 -10.01 -13.63
C VAL A 92 7.47 -11.00 -13.56
#